data_AF-A0A4Q7T808-F1
#
_entry.id   AF-A0A4Q7T808-F1
#
_cell.length_a   1.000
_cell.length_b   1.000
_cell.length_c   1.000
_cell.angle_alpha   90.00
_cell.angle_beta   90.00
_cell.angle_gamma   90.00
#
_symmetry.space_group_name_H-M   'P 1'
#
loop_
_entity.id
_entity.type
_entity.pdbx_description
1 polymer ?
#
loop_
_entity_poly.entity_id
_entity_poly.type
_entity_poly.pdbx_seq_one_letter_code
_entity_poly.pdbx_strand_id
1 'polypeptide(L)'
;MPHDDIFFHRDFRTHFVTTEVDTVVPISRAVNVSVEQPQVVAMCKKHDAIISAIESLPSGGTRVVLMNSADAARIIKAFGSKVLTGNVARTHWMRAV
;
A
#
# COMPACT_ATOMS: atom_id res chain seq x y z
N MET A 1 57.43 -9.23 -4.54
CA MET A 1 56.78 -8.29 -3.61
C MET A 1 56.39 -7.05 -4.40
N PRO A 2 55.09 -6.84 -4.59
CA PRO A 2 54.44 -5.62 -4.08
C PRO A 2 53.15 -5.99 -3.31
N HIS A 3 53.08 -5.57 -2.05
CA HIS A 3 52.28 -4.45 -1.54
C HIS A 3 50.81 -4.80 -1.39
N ASP A 4 50.48 -5.19 -0.15
CA ASP A 4 49.20 -4.94 0.51
C ASP A 4 48.61 -3.59 0.10
N ASP A 5 47.31 -3.58 -0.20
CA ASP A 5 46.44 -2.49 0.25
C ASP A 5 45.01 -3.00 0.45
N ILE A 6 44.65 -3.00 1.73
CA ILE A 6 43.33 -3.19 2.28
C ILE A 6 42.55 -1.91 1.99
N PHE A 7 41.57 -1.95 1.09
CA PHE A 7 40.48 -0.97 1.10
C PHE A 7 39.12 -1.67 1.09
N PHE A 8 38.61 -1.79 2.30
CA PHE A 8 37.21 -1.95 2.65
C PHE A 8 36.40 -0.82 1.99
N HIS A 9 35.88 -1.06 0.79
CA HIS A 9 34.78 -0.27 0.25
C HIS A 9 33.57 -1.19 0.10
N ARG A 10 32.70 -1.04 1.09
CA ARG A 10 31.34 -1.54 1.16
C ARG A 10 30.55 -0.89 0.02
N ASP A 11 30.70 -1.43 -1.19
CA ASP A 11 29.87 -1.08 -2.33
C ASP A 11 28.48 -1.65 -2.03
N PHE A 12 27.61 -0.80 -1.47
CA PHE A 12 26.16 -1.00 -1.45
C PHE A 12 25.64 -0.92 -2.89
N ARG A 13 26.12 -1.83 -3.74
CA ARG A 13 25.66 -1.98 -5.10
C ARG A 13 24.26 -2.55 -5.02
N THR A 14 23.30 -1.65 -5.14
CA THR A 14 21.94 -1.92 -5.57
C THR A 14 22.03 -2.60 -6.94
N HIS A 15 22.25 -3.92 -6.92
CA HIS A 15 22.08 -4.78 -8.08
C HIS A 15 20.58 -4.88 -8.35
N PHE A 16 20.05 -3.91 -9.09
CA PHE A 16 18.81 -4.09 -9.84
C PHE A 16 19.11 -5.07 -10.98
N VAL A 17 18.97 -6.37 -10.68
CA VAL A 17 18.80 -7.41 -11.69
C VAL A 17 17.37 -7.30 -12.20
N THR A 18 17.23 -6.94 -13.47
CA THR A 18 15.97 -7.05 -14.22
C THR A 18 15.95 -8.39 -14.92
N THR A 19 15.23 -9.35 -14.35
CA THR A 19 14.70 -10.52 -15.06
C THR A 19 13.46 -10.99 -14.32
N GLU A 20 12.41 -11.26 -15.08
CA GLU A 20 11.09 -11.72 -14.67
C GLU A 20 10.07 -10.60 -14.45
N VAL A 21 8.87 -10.87 -14.98
CA VAL A 21 7.66 -10.05 -14.93
C VAL A 21 7.10 -9.99 -13.50
N ASP A 22 7.93 -9.60 -12.54
CA ASP A 22 7.44 -9.19 -11.24
C ASP A 22 6.89 -7.78 -11.44
N THR A 23 5.64 -7.73 -11.89
CA THR A 23 4.83 -6.54 -11.66
C THR A 23 4.72 -6.47 -10.14
N VAL A 24 5.72 -5.88 -9.47
CA VAL A 24 5.53 -5.35 -8.13
C VAL A 24 4.51 -4.26 -8.35
N VAL A 25 3.24 -4.65 -8.39
CA VAL A 25 2.11 -3.73 -8.38
C VAL A 25 2.40 -2.89 -7.15
N PRO A 26 2.85 -1.63 -7.31
CA PRO A 26 3.32 -0.87 -6.17
C PRO A 26 2.15 -0.84 -5.23
N ILE A 27 2.32 -1.45 -4.05
CA ILE A 27 1.19 -1.76 -3.18
C ILE A 27 0.49 -0.42 -2.90
N SER A 28 -0.69 -0.26 -3.48
CA SER A 28 -1.31 1.05 -3.53
C SER A 28 -1.67 1.42 -2.10
N ARG A 29 -1.38 2.66 -1.72
CA ARG A 29 -1.79 3.20 -0.43
C ARG A 29 -3.32 3.21 -0.26
N ALA A 30 -4.08 3.08 -1.36
CA ALA A 30 -5.53 3.00 -1.34
C ALA A 30 -6.00 1.54 -1.28
N VAL A 31 -6.80 1.25 -0.26
CA VAL A 31 -7.42 -0.05 -0.01
C VAL A 31 -8.93 0.13 -0.02
N ASN A 32 -9.62 -0.68 -0.81
CA ASN A 32 -11.08 -0.74 -0.74
C ASN A 32 -11.46 -1.95 0.11
N VAL A 33 -12.38 -1.76 1.06
CA VAL A 33 -12.84 -2.83 1.96
C VAL A 33 -14.35 -2.85 2.02
N SER A 34 -14.93 -4.03 2.18
CA SER A 34 -16.40 -4.20 2.25
C SER A 34 -16.99 -3.81 3.61
N VAL A 35 -16.18 -3.31 4.54
CA VAL A 35 -16.62 -2.94 5.90
C VAL A 35 -16.96 -1.46 6.00
N GLU A 36 -17.73 -1.11 7.03
CA GLU A 36 -18.10 0.28 7.31
C GLU A 36 -16.93 1.08 7.89
N GLN A 37 -16.97 2.40 7.68
CA GLN A 37 -15.99 3.37 8.16
C GLN A 37 -15.55 3.16 9.63
N PRO A 38 -16.44 3.00 10.63
CA PRO A 38 -16.02 2.82 12.02
C PRO A 38 -15.17 1.56 12.23
N GLN A 39 -15.47 0.47 11.52
CA GLN A 39 -14.67 -0.75 11.61
C GLN A 39 -13.29 -0.59 10.99
N VAL A 40 -13.20 0.18 9.89
CA VAL A 40 -11.92 0.53 9.27
C VAL A 40 -11.06 1.35 10.20
N VAL A 41 -11.62 2.40 10.81
CA VAL A 41 -10.89 3.26 11.75
C VAL A 41 -10.40 2.47 12.95
N ALA A 42 -11.23 1.58 13.52
CA ALA A 42 -10.83 0.73 14.64
C ALA A 42 -9.67 -0.21 14.25
N MET A 43 -9.71 -0.80 13.06
CA MET A 43 -8.63 -1.65 12.56
C MET A 43 -7.35 -0.87 12.27
N CYS A 44 -7.44 0.28 11.62
CA CYS A 44 -6.28 1.12 11.38
C CYS A 44 -5.63 1.54 12.70
N LYS A 45 -6.42 1.95 13.70
CA LYS A 45 -5.94 2.29 15.04
C LYS A 45 -5.28 1.11 15.75
N LYS A 46 -5.83 -0.11 15.62
CA LYS A 46 -5.25 -1.33 16.21
C LYS A 46 -3.88 -1.67 15.61
N HIS A 47 -3.65 -1.33 14.35
CA HIS A 47 -2.43 -1.64 13.61
C HIS A 47 -1.46 -0.45 13.49
N ASP A 48 -1.72 0.65 14.20
CA ASP A 48 -0.94 1.91 14.13
C ASP A 48 -0.82 2.47 12.70
N ALA A 49 -1.83 2.21 11.86
CA ALA A 49 -1.84 2.61 10.47
C ALA A 49 -2.45 4.02 10.33
N ILE A 50 -1.68 4.98 9.85
CA ILE A 50 -2.13 6.36 9.68
C ILE A 50 -3.02 6.48 8.44
N ILE A 51 -4.27 6.87 8.66
CA ILE A 51 -5.24 7.15 7.59
C ILE A 51 -4.97 8.55 7.04
N SER A 52 -4.78 8.64 5.72
CA SER A 52 -4.70 9.89 4.96
C SER A 52 -6.08 10.36 4.51
N ALA A 53 -6.93 9.44 4.03
CA ALA A 53 -8.30 9.74 3.64
C ALA A 53 -9.19 8.52 3.85
N ILE A 54 -10.46 8.76 4.13
CA ILE A 54 -11.46 7.70 4.27
C ILE A 54 -12.76 8.13 3.60
N GLU A 55 -13.28 7.29 2.72
CA GLU A 55 -14.44 7.57 1.90
C GLU A 55 -15.38 6.37 1.96
N SER A 56 -16.64 6.57 2.32
CA SER A 56 -17.65 5.51 2.23
C SER A 56 -18.02 5.30 0.76
N LEU A 57 -18.08 4.04 0.32
CA LEU A 57 -18.39 3.69 -1.06
C LEU A 57 -19.92 3.57 -1.24
N PRO A 58 -20.49 4.13 -2.33
CA PRO A 58 -21.93 4.06 -2.59
C PRO A 58 -22.42 2.63 -2.86
N SER A 59 -21.53 1.73 -3.29
CA SER A 59 -21.81 0.30 -3.49
C SER A 59 -21.82 -0.52 -2.20
N GLY A 60 -21.61 0.13 -1.04
CA GLY A 60 -21.36 -0.55 0.24
C GLY A 60 -19.87 -0.81 0.46
N GLY A 61 -19.41 -0.56 1.68
CA GLY A 61 -18.00 -0.61 2.07
C GLY A 61 -17.34 0.75 2.15
N THR A 62 -16.02 0.75 2.35
CA THR A 62 -15.21 1.94 2.61
C THR A 62 -13.91 1.86 1.83
N ARG A 63 -13.50 2.97 1.24
CA ARG A 63 -12.17 3.18 0.71
C ARG A 63 -11.34 3.91 1.74
N VAL A 64 -10.22 3.32 2.12
CA VAL A 64 -9.24 3.93 3.00
C VAL A 64 -7.97 4.16 2.23
N VAL A 65 -7.46 5.39 2.28
CA VAL A 65 -6.15 5.75 1.77
C VAL A 65 -5.27 5.94 2.99
N LEU A 66 -4.20 5.16 3.07
CA LEU A 66 -3.22 5.23 4.14
C LEU A 66 -2.08 6.16 3.74
N MET A 67 -1.30 6.60 4.72
CA MET A 67 -0.16 7.46 4.46
C MET A 67 0.90 6.74 3.62
N ASN A 68 1.17 5.47 3.95
CA ASN A 68 2.21 4.66 3.35
C ASN A 68 1.67 3.35 2.75
N SER A 69 2.37 2.87 1.73
CA SER A 69 2.13 1.58 1.07
C SER A 69 2.41 0.39 2.00
N ALA A 70 3.40 0.50 2.89
CA ALA A 70 3.70 -0.53 3.90
C ALA A 70 2.53 -0.76 4.87
N ASP A 71 1.86 0.33 5.29
CA ASP A 71 0.71 0.25 6.19
C ASP A 71 -0.50 -0.32 5.44
N ALA A 72 -0.67 0.05 4.18
CA ALA A 72 -1.67 -0.55 3.30
C ALA A 72 -1.49 -2.05 3.17
N ALA A 73 -0.26 -2.54 2.99
CA ALA A 73 0.02 -3.97 2.95
C ALA A 73 -0.39 -4.71 4.23
N ARG A 74 -0.12 -4.11 5.40
CA ARG A 74 -0.50 -4.68 6.71
C ARG A 74 -2.01 -4.73 6.86
N ILE A 75 -2.69 -3.64 6.51
CA ILE A 75 -4.14 -3.53 6.60
C ILE A 75 -4.82 -4.47 5.59
N ILE A 76 -4.31 -4.60 4.37
CA ILE A 76 -4.77 -5.57 3.38
C ILE A 76 -4.68 -7.00 3.93
N LYS A 77 -3.54 -7.39 4.52
CA LYS A 77 -3.37 -8.70 5.16
C LYS A 77 -4.35 -8.91 6.32
N ALA A 78 -4.60 -7.87 7.12
CA ALA A 78 -5.47 -7.94 8.27
C ALA A 78 -6.96 -8.03 7.88
N PHE A 79 -7.37 -7.37 6.79
CA PHE A 79 -8.72 -7.50 6.23
C PHE A 79 -8.91 -8.77 5.41
N GLY A 80 -7.85 -9.30 4.80
CA GLY A 80 -7.85 -10.54 4.03
C GLY A 80 -8.97 -10.57 3.00
N SER A 81 -9.90 -11.51 3.15
CA SER A 81 -11.04 -11.71 2.25
C SER A 81 -12.05 -10.56 2.21
N LYS A 82 -11.96 -9.58 3.11
CA LYS A 82 -12.83 -8.40 3.12
C LYS A 82 -12.31 -7.24 2.25
N VAL A 83 -11.11 -7.39 1.68
CA VAL A 83 -10.54 -6.43 0.73
C VAL A 83 -11.23 -6.59 -0.61
N LEU A 84 -11.79 -5.50 -1.11
CA LEU A 84 -12.41 -5.44 -2.43
C LEU A 84 -11.30 -5.24 -3.47
N THR A 85 -10.90 -6.33 -4.13
CA THR A 85 -9.90 -6.34 -5.22
C THR A 85 -10.50 -6.12 -6.61
N GLY A 86 -11.83 -6.10 -6.71
CA GLY A 86 -12.57 -5.88 -7.96
C GLY A 86 -12.70 -4.41 -8.36
N ASN A 87 -13.37 -4.18 -9.48
CA ASN A 87 -13.67 -2.84 -10.00
C ASN A 87 -14.67 -2.11 -9.09
N VAL A 88 -14.16 -1.45 -8.05
CA VAL A 88 -14.95 -0.61 -7.17
C VAL A 88 -15.32 0.67 -7.92
N ALA A 89 -16.61 0.80 -8.26
CA ALA A 89 -17.14 2.00 -8.87
C ALA A 89 -16.87 3.20 -7.95
N ARG A 90 -15.97 4.07 -8.40
CA ARG A 90 -15.63 5.31 -7.73
C ARG A 90 -16.40 6.43 -8.41
N THR A 91 -17.14 7.21 -7.63
CA THR A 91 -17.63 8.50 -8.10
C THR A 91 -16.41 9.39 -8.26
N HIS A 92 -15.96 9.58 -9.51
CA HIS A 92 -14.93 10.58 -9.78
C HIS A 92 -15.55 11.96 -9.54
N TRP A 93 -14.80 12.86 -8.90
CA TRP A 93 -15.22 14.25 -8.86
C TRP A 93 -15.10 14.79 -10.29
N MET A 94 -16.24 15.01 -10.93
CA MET A 94 -16.28 15.64 -12.24
C MET A 94 -15.92 17.11 -12.04
N ARG A 95 -14.77 17.54 -12.57
CA ARG A 95 -14.42 18.95 -12.66
C ARG A 95 -15.29 19.51 -13.78
N ALA A 96 -16.31 20.28 -13.44
CA ALA A 96 -17.05 21.05 -14.44
C ALA A 96 -16.05 21.96 -15.18
N VAL A 97 -15.98 21.83 -16.50
CA VAL A 97 -15.28 22.76 -17.40
C VAL A 97 -16.20 23.94 -17.68
#